data_AF-A0A382PKA3-F1
#
_entry.id   AF-A0A382PKA3-F1
#
_cell.length_a   1.000
_cell.length_b   1.000
_cell.length_c   1.000
_cell.angle_alpha   90.00
_cell.angle_beta   90.00
_cell.angle_gamma   90.00
#
_symmetry.space_group_name_H-M   'P 1'
#
loop_
_entity.id
_entity.type
_entity.pdbx_description
1 polymer ?
#
loop_
_entity_poly.entity_id
_entity_poly.type
_entity_poly.pdbx_seq_one_letter_code
_entity_poly.pdbx_strand_id
1 'polypeptide(L)'
;MNLPMVYVRSGQKGYGKERHIEGVLNEGARVVFTEDLITTGGGVLSAVTYVNQVGGEVVGVATVFEYGLPTSKEAFEKDRIDQWCLSDFPAILDVVTDRGDLTNEERDIALAWKSDPKGWGQKMGFE
;
A
#
# COMPACT_ATOMS: atom_id res chain seq x y z
N MET A 1 -7.64 -5.64 19.35
CA MET A 1 -8.41 -6.72 18.70
C MET A 1 -7.89 -8.04 19.27
N ASN A 2 -8.75 -8.90 19.82
CA ASN A 2 -8.36 -10.22 20.33
C ASN A 2 -8.57 -11.28 19.23
N LEU A 3 -7.87 -11.12 18.10
CA LEU A 3 -8.03 -11.94 16.90
C LEU A 3 -6.72 -12.66 16.54
N PRO A 4 -6.78 -13.79 15.82
CA PRO A 4 -5.59 -14.47 15.32
C PRO A 4 -4.77 -13.57 14.39
N MET A 5 -3.45 -13.78 14.40
CA MET A 5 -2.52 -13.11 13.50
C MET A 5 -1.83 -14.14 12.61
N VAL A 6 -1.71 -13.80 11.34
CA VAL A 6 -0.87 -14.49 10.35
C VAL A 6 -0.01 -13.44 9.65
N TYR A 7 1.14 -13.84 9.11
CA TYR A 7 1.91 -12.96 8.23
C TYR A 7 2.31 -13.70 6.95
N VAL A 8 2.36 -12.96 5.85
CA VAL A 8 2.69 -13.48 4.53
C VAL A 8 4.13 -13.11 4.20
N ARG A 9 4.93 -14.10 3.84
CA ARG A 9 6.35 -13.91 3.49
C ARG A 9 6.51 -13.50 2.03
N SER A 10 7.43 -12.58 1.78
CA SER A 10 7.93 -12.28 0.43
C SER A 10 8.77 -13.46 -0.11
N GLY A 11 8.34 -14.08 -1.21
CA GLY A 11 9.14 -15.04 -2.00
C GLY A 11 8.89 -16.53 -1.78
N GLN A 12 9.18 -17.33 -2.81
CA GLN A 12 9.12 -18.80 -2.83
C GLN A 12 10.35 -19.39 -2.11
N LYS A 13 10.15 -20.32 -1.16
CA LYS A 13 11.22 -21.24 -0.74
C LYS A 13 11.15 -22.46 -1.64
N GLY A 14 12.17 -22.66 -2.48
CA GLY A 14 12.25 -23.79 -3.40
C GLY A 14 11.96 -25.17 -2.79
N TYR A 15 11.48 -26.07 -3.66
CA TYR A 15 11.20 -27.49 -3.47
C TYR A 15 10.49 -27.86 -2.15
N GLY A 16 9.18 -27.62 -2.13
CA GLY A 16 8.19 -28.11 -1.17
C GLY A 16 6.80 -27.56 -1.56
N LYS A 17 5.70 -28.00 -0.93
CA LYS A 17 4.42 -27.27 -1.05
C LYS A 17 4.61 -25.90 -0.39
N GLU A 18 4.92 -24.88 -1.18
CA GLU A 18 5.36 -23.56 -0.71
C GLU A 18 4.23 -22.86 0.05
N ARG A 19 4.30 -22.91 1.38
CA ARG A 19 3.46 -22.12 2.26
C ARG A 19 4.14 -20.78 2.51
N HIS A 20 3.52 -19.70 2.04
CA HIS A 20 3.97 -18.32 2.29
C HIS A 20 3.36 -17.74 3.57
N ILE A 21 2.32 -18.38 4.13
CA ILE A 21 1.71 -18.00 5.40
C ILE A 21 2.45 -18.65 6.56
N GLU A 22 2.79 -17.81 7.53
CA GLU A 22 3.27 -18.22 8.84
C GLU A 22 2.15 -17.98 9.86
N GLY A 23 1.79 -19.01 10.62
CA GLY A 23 0.60 -19.05 11.48
C GLY A 23 -0.48 -19.99 10.96
N VAL A 24 -1.68 -19.90 11.55
CA VAL A 24 -2.84 -20.75 11.19
C VAL A 24 -3.90 -19.89 10.53
N LEU A 25 -4.06 -20.07 9.22
CA LEU A 25 -5.19 -19.54 8.46
C LEU A 25 -6.22 -20.65 8.28
N ASN A 26 -7.40 -20.46 8.87
CA ASN A 26 -8.53 -21.36 8.66
C ASN A 26 -9.23 -21.02 7.35
N GLU A 27 -9.76 -22.03 6.66
CA GLU A 27 -10.58 -21.82 5.46
C GLU A 27 -11.82 -20.97 5.79
N GLY A 28 -12.16 -20.04 4.90
CA GLY A 28 -13.24 -19.06 5.08
C GLY A 28 -12.93 -17.96 6.12
N ALA A 29 -11.70 -17.89 6.65
CA ALA A 29 -11.34 -16.82 7.58
C ALA A 29 -11.36 -15.47 6.87
N ARG A 30 -12.12 -14.51 7.43
CA ARG A 30 -12.13 -13.12 6.97
C ARG A 30 -10.85 -12.42 7.44
N VAL A 31 -10.07 -11.91 6.50
CA VAL A 31 -8.74 -11.34 6.75
C VAL A 31 -8.71 -9.86 6.41
N VAL A 32 -8.21 -9.04 7.33
CA VAL A 32 -7.79 -7.67 7.05
C VAL A 32 -6.27 -7.66 6.96
N PHE A 33 -5.74 -7.11 5.88
CA PHE A 33 -4.31 -6.87 5.74
C PHE A 33 -3.93 -5.55 6.41
N THR A 34 -2.75 -5.51 7.02
CA THR A 34 -2.19 -4.29 7.59
C THR A 34 -0.82 -4.03 6.99
N GLU A 35 -0.61 -2.84 6.42
CA GLU A 35 0.65 -2.38 5.87
C GLU A 35 1.10 -1.09 6.56
N ASP A 36 2.42 -0.86 6.57
CA ASP A 36 2.97 0.41 7.04
C ASP A 36 2.85 1.48 5.96
N LEU A 37 3.27 1.17 4.73
CA LEU A 37 3.37 2.11 3.63
C LEU A 37 2.92 1.48 2.31
N ILE A 38 2.04 2.19 1.60
CA ILE A 38 1.70 1.87 0.20
C ILE A 38 2.33 2.89 -0.76
N THR A 39 3.18 2.37 -1.64
CA THR A 39 3.68 3.06 -2.83
C THR A 39 2.80 2.74 -4.04
N THR A 40 3.01 1.56 -4.64
CA THR A 40 2.25 1.06 -5.80
C THR A 40 1.22 -0.02 -5.44
N GLY A 41 1.26 -0.55 -4.21
CA GLY A 41 0.37 -1.62 -3.75
C GLY A 41 0.73 -3.04 -4.21
N GLY A 42 1.71 -3.22 -5.10
CA GLY A 42 1.97 -4.53 -5.72
C GLY A 42 2.31 -5.66 -4.73
N GLY A 43 3.05 -5.35 -3.67
CA GLY A 43 3.43 -6.33 -2.64
C GLY A 43 2.22 -6.87 -1.87
N VAL A 44 1.41 -5.97 -1.30
CA VAL A 44 0.21 -6.34 -0.56
C VAL A 44 -0.82 -7.01 -1.46
N LEU A 45 -1.04 -6.55 -2.70
CA LEU A 45 -1.99 -7.18 -3.63
C LEU A 45 -1.57 -8.61 -4.02
N SER A 46 -0.25 -8.87 -4.14
CA SER A 46 0.26 -10.22 -4.35
C SER A 46 -0.02 -11.13 -3.14
N ALA A 47 0.15 -10.59 -1.93
CA ALA A 47 -0.15 -11.31 -0.70
C ALA A 47 -1.66 -11.57 -0.51
N VAL A 48 -2.50 -10.59 -0.86
CA VAL A 48 -3.97 -10.70 -0.89
C VAL A 48 -4.40 -11.82 -1.83
N THR A 49 -3.85 -11.83 -3.05
CA THR A 49 -4.09 -12.88 -4.04
C THR A 49 -3.74 -14.25 -3.48
N TYR A 50 -2.57 -14.39 -2.85
CA TYR A 50 -2.15 -15.65 -2.26
C TYR A 50 -3.09 -16.11 -1.13
N VAL A 51 -3.45 -15.22 -0.21
CA VAL A 51 -4.36 -15.54 0.91
C VAL A 51 -5.72 -16.01 0.41
N ASN A 52 -6.27 -15.35 -0.62
CA ASN A 52 -7.52 -15.79 -1.26
C ASN A 52 -7.38 -17.17 -1.92
N GLN A 53 -6.25 -17.46 -2.58
CA GLN A 53 -6.00 -18.76 -3.23
C GLN A 53 -5.92 -19.93 -2.25
N VAL A 54 -5.47 -19.68 -1.02
CA VAL A 54 -5.31 -20.73 0.01
C VAL A 54 -6.49 -20.77 1.01
N GLY A 55 -7.61 -20.15 0.65
CA GLY A 55 -8.90 -20.28 1.34
C GLY A 55 -9.21 -19.19 2.36
N GLY A 56 -8.40 -18.14 2.48
CA GLY A 56 -8.78 -16.93 3.22
C GLY A 56 -9.73 -16.05 2.41
N GLU A 57 -10.44 -15.15 3.09
CA GLU A 57 -11.31 -14.15 2.47
C GLU A 57 -10.82 -12.76 2.84
N VAL A 58 -10.03 -12.13 1.97
CA VAL A 58 -9.56 -10.76 2.25
C VAL A 58 -10.71 -9.78 2.10
N VAL A 59 -10.98 -9.04 3.17
CA VAL A 59 -12.07 -8.03 3.23
C VAL A 59 -11.55 -6.60 3.12
N GLY A 60 -10.24 -6.42 3.00
CA GLY A 60 -9.61 -5.16 2.64
C GLY A 60 -8.24 -4.96 3.30
N VAL A 61 -7.65 -3.80 3.04
CA VAL A 61 -6.30 -3.43 3.44
C VAL A 61 -6.35 -2.13 4.24
N ALA A 62 -5.74 -2.13 5.41
CA ALA A 62 -5.52 -0.95 6.23
C ALA A 62 -4.04 -0.56 6.21
N THR A 63 -3.74 0.71 5.97
CA THR A 63 -2.37 1.20 5.83
C THR A 63 -2.14 2.42 6.72
N VAL A 64 -0.93 2.53 7.30
CA VAL A 64 -0.58 3.73 8.07
C VAL A 64 -0.40 4.94 7.15
N PHE A 65 0.36 4.78 6.06
CA PHE A 65 0.63 5.88 5.14
C PHE A 65 0.57 5.46 3.67
N GLU A 66 0.15 6.35 2.79
CA GLU A 66 0.25 6.13 1.34
C GLU A 66 0.70 7.37 0.56
N TYR A 67 1.43 7.13 -0.53
CA TYR A 67 1.67 8.19 -1.51
C TYR A 67 0.42 8.50 -2.34
N GLY A 68 -0.49 7.54 -2.46
CA GLY A 68 -1.74 7.65 -3.22
C GLY A 68 -1.53 7.76 -4.74
N LEU A 69 -0.45 7.15 -5.26
CA LEU A 69 -0.10 7.18 -6.68
C LEU A 69 -1.26 6.65 -7.55
N PRO A 70 -1.49 7.18 -8.76
CA PRO A 70 -2.53 6.68 -9.66
C PRO A 70 -2.44 5.16 -9.90
N THR A 71 -1.22 4.65 -10.07
CA THR A 71 -0.95 3.22 -10.26
C THR A 71 -1.41 2.35 -9.08
N SER A 72 -1.33 2.87 -7.85
CA SER A 72 -1.84 2.15 -6.68
C SER A 72 -3.36 2.11 -6.71
N LYS A 73 -4.02 3.25 -6.95
CA LYS A 73 -5.49 3.32 -6.99
C LYS A 73 -6.07 2.38 -8.03
N GLU A 74 -5.53 2.40 -9.25
CA GLU A 74 -5.95 1.51 -10.34
C GLU A 74 -5.78 0.03 -9.97
N ALA A 75 -4.70 -0.33 -9.27
CA ALA A 75 -4.45 -1.71 -8.88
C ALA A 75 -5.46 -2.21 -7.83
N PHE A 76 -5.78 -1.41 -6.81
CA PHE A 76 -6.78 -1.74 -5.79
C PHE A 76 -8.21 -1.81 -6.38
N GLU A 77 -8.57 -0.87 -7.26
CA GLU A 77 -9.86 -0.86 -7.95
C GLU A 77 -10.05 -2.08 -8.85
N LYS A 78 -9.00 -2.45 -9.60
CA LYS A 78 -9.00 -3.62 -10.49
C LYS A 78 -9.24 -4.91 -9.71
N ASP A 79 -8.60 -5.07 -8.56
CA ASP A 79 -8.72 -6.27 -7.73
C ASP A 79 -9.94 -6.22 -6.79
N ARG A 80 -10.69 -5.11 -6.81
CA ARG A 80 -11.89 -4.85 -5.99
C ARG A 80 -11.62 -5.02 -4.49
N ILE A 81 -10.50 -4.49 -4.04
CA ILE A 81 -10.09 -4.55 -2.63
C ILE A 81 -10.32 -3.19 -2.00
N ASP A 82 -11.14 -3.15 -0.95
CA ASP A 82 -11.33 -1.94 -0.16
C ASP A 82 -10.02 -1.56 0.56
N GLN A 83 -9.69 -0.28 0.53
CA GLN A 83 -8.48 0.27 1.13
C GLN A 83 -8.83 1.39 2.11
N TRP A 84 -8.20 1.35 3.29
CA TRP A 84 -8.26 2.41 4.29
C TRP A 84 -6.84 2.86 4.63
N CYS A 85 -6.64 4.17 4.68
CA CYS A 85 -5.34 4.75 5.04
C CYS A 85 -5.50 5.76 6.19
N LEU A 86 -4.56 5.78 7.14
CA LEU A 86 -4.56 6.73 8.24
C LEU A 86 -4.07 8.12 7.82
N SER A 87 -3.12 8.20 6.90
CA SER A 87 -2.58 9.46 6.38
C SER A 87 -2.05 9.29 4.96
N ASP A 88 -2.04 10.35 4.17
CA ASP A 88 -1.51 10.32 2.82
C ASP A 88 -0.51 11.46 2.57
N PHE A 89 0.18 11.39 1.45
CA PHE A 89 1.19 12.37 1.09
C PHE A 89 0.64 13.81 1.04
N PRO A 90 -0.52 14.10 0.43
CA PRO A 90 -1.18 15.41 0.53
C PRO A 90 -1.39 15.89 1.97
N ALA A 91 -1.89 15.04 2.87
CA ALA A 91 -2.11 15.42 4.26
C ALA A 91 -0.82 15.82 4.99
N ILE A 92 0.30 15.12 4.71
CA ILE A 92 1.61 15.52 5.25
C ILE A 92 2.01 16.89 4.71
N LEU A 93 1.88 17.10 3.40
CA LEU A 93 2.23 18.37 2.76
C LEU A 93 1.42 19.54 3.33
N ASP A 94 0.12 19.35 3.55
CA ASP A 94 -0.74 20.37 4.17
C ASP A 94 -0.26 20.72 5.59
N VAL A 95 0.05 19.72 6.41
CA VAL A 95 0.53 19.94 7.79
C VAL A 95 1.86 20.69 7.84
N VAL A 96 2.82 20.36 6.97
CA VAL A 96 4.13 21.04 6.97
C VAL A 96 4.06 22.44 6.36
N THR A 97 3.15 22.67 5.39
CA THR A 97 2.88 24.01 4.87
C THR A 97 2.21 24.90 5.92
N ASP A 98 1.23 24.36 6.66
CA ASP A 98 0.55 25.10 7.74
C ASP A 98 1.51 25.49 8.89
N ARG A 99 2.57 24.71 9.09
CA ARG A 99 3.63 25.01 10.07
C ARG A 99 4.63 26.06 9.58
N GLY A 100 4.62 26.39 8.29
CA GLY A 100 5.60 27.26 7.65
C GLY A 100 6.93 26.56 7.34
N ASP A 101 6.99 25.22 7.41
CA ASP A 101 8.17 24.45 7.02
C ASP A 101 8.31 24.35 5.49
N LEU A 102 7.19 24.51 4.76
CA LEU A 102 7.14 24.65 3.30
C LEU A 102 6.32 25.89 2.91
N THR A 103 6.75 26.56 1.84
CA THR A 103 5.91 27.52 1.12
C THR A 103 4.83 26.81 0.31
N ASN A 104 3.79 27.54 -0.10
CA ASN A 104 2.77 27.01 -1.03
C ASN A 104 3.37 26.56 -2.37
N GLU A 105 4.41 27.24 -2.85
CA GLU A 105 5.09 26.88 -4.09
C GLU A 105 5.85 25.55 -3.95
N GLU A 106 6.60 25.36 -2.86
CA GLU A 106 7.29 24.09 -2.58
C GLU A 106 6.29 22.94 -2.36
N ARG A 107 5.15 23.22 -1.71
CA ARG A 107 4.05 22.27 -1.56
C ARG A 107 3.54 21.80 -2.93
N ASP A 108 3.27 22.73 -3.84
CA ASP A 108 2.73 22.40 -5.16
C ASP A 108 3.74 21.64 -6.03
N ILE A 109 5.03 22.00 -5.93
CA ILE A 109 6.13 21.27 -6.55
C ILE A 109 6.19 19.82 -6.04
N ALA A 110 6.12 19.63 -4.71
CA ALA A 110 6.12 18.31 -4.09
C ALA A 110 4.88 17.50 -4.46
N LEU A 111 3.70 18.13 -4.48
CA LEU A 111 2.45 17.46 -4.84
C LEU A 111 2.45 17.02 -6.31
N ALA A 112 3.06 17.80 -7.21
CA ALA A 112 3.17 17.46 -8.63
C ALA A 112 3.97 16.17 -8.88
N TRP A 113 4.92 15.82 -8.00
CA TRP A 113 5.69 14.57 -8.10
C TRP A 113 4.78 13.35 -8.08
N LYS A 114 3.71 13.34 -7.26
CA LYS A 114 2.78 12.21 -7.13
C LYS A 114 2.13 11.81 -8.46
N SER A 115 1.91 12.78 -9.35
CA SER A 115 1.23 12.56 -10.65
C SER A 115 2.13 11.87 -11.67
N ASP A 116 3.44 12.11 -11.61
CA ASP A 116 4.42 11.48 -12.50
C ASP A 116 5.79 11.33 -11.83
N PRO A 117 5.93 10.41 -10.85
CA PRO A 117 7.17 10.28 -10.07
C PRO A 117 8.41 10.00 -10.93
N LYS A 118 8.22 9.36 -12.10
CA LYS A 118 9.29 8.98 -13.01
C LYS A 118 9.73 10.15 -13.89
N GLY A 119 8.80 10.92 -14.44
CA GLY A 119 9.10 12.05 -15.32
C GLY A 119 9.26 13.39 -14.61
N TRP A 120 8.94 13.48 -13.31
CA TRP A 120 8.99 14.72 -12.55
C TRP A 120 10.39 15.33 -12.48
N GLY A 121 11.44 14.52 -12.26
CA GLY A 121 12.83 14.99 -12.16
C GLY A 121 13.26 15.75 -13.42
N GLN A 122 13.07 15.14 -14.58
CA GLN A 122 13.32 15.75 -15.88
C GLN A 122 12.49 17.03 -16.12
N LYS A 123 11.19 17.03 -15.79
CA LYS A 123 10.30 18.19 -15.96
C LYS A 123 10.72 19.39 -15.10
N MET A 124 11.28 19.12 -13.93
CA MET A 124 11.75 20.14 -13.00
C MET A 124 13.21 20.57 -13.23
N GLY A 125 13.90 19.94 -14.20
CA GLY A 125 15.30 20.25 -14.53
C GLY A 125 16.32 19.70 -13.53
N PHE A 126 15.98 18.63 -12.81
CA PHE A 126 16.91 17.93 -11.91
C PHE A 126 17.75 16.84 -12.61
N GLU A 127 17.37 16.43 -13.83
CA GLU A 127 18.01 15.40 -14.66
C GLU A 127 18.35 15.90 -16.07
#